data_AF-A0A9P3FB05-F1
#
_entry.id   AF-A0A9P3FB05-F1
#
_cell.length_a   1.000
_cell.length_b   1.000
_cell.length_c   1.000
_cell.angle_alpha   90.00
_cell.angle_beta   90.00
_cell.angle_gamma   90.00
#
_symmetry.space_group_name_H-M   'P 1'
#
loop_
_entity.id
_entity.type
_entity.pdbx_description
1 polymer ?
#
loop_
_entity_poly.entity_id
_entity_poly.type
_entity_poly.pdbx_seq_one_letter_code
_entity_poly.pdbx_strand_id
1 'polypeptide(L)'
;MSGTSETAHLTKEDIKKEQARESKAHGGNVPADSLTAGLQSVVDSADKNKSEVISERQANLPLPDQPPVASDFNSSDQSTVNVGSGGLSGGAFSHGNDALREPATGGSAVREDGDVSGRNTLGQGVGRQAADGLGGLPADAMAQGSKNKAGLADTTGKDYGYPHKSDPASTN
;
A
#
# COMPACT_ATOMS: atom_id res chain seq x y z
N MET A 1 12.06 30.57 5.60
CA MET A 1 12.91 29.37 5.45
C MET A 1 13.85 29.65 4.28
N SER A 2 15.03 30.22 4.52
CA SER A 2 16.31 29.51 4.71
C SER A 2 16.44 28.30 3.80
N GLY A 3 17.30 28.41 2.80
CA GLY A 3 17.56 27.37 1.81
C GLY A 3 18.44 27.88 0.68
N THR A 4 19.70 28.16 0.98
CA THR A 4 20.85 27.86 0.10
C THR A 4 22.11 27.96 0.96
N SER A 5 22.52 26.80 1.49
CA SER A 5 23.87 26.59 1.99
C SER A 5 24.84 26.59 0.82
N GLU A 6 25.82 27.49 0.91
CA GLU A 6 27.21 27.29 0.50
C GLU A 6 27.48 26.93 -0.98
N THR A 7 27.66 27.97 -1.80
CA THR A 7 28.92 28.19 -2.53
C THR A 7 28.86 29.58 -3.18
N ALA A 8 29.78 30.46 -2.81
CA ALA A 8 29.91 31.88 -3.21
C ALA A 8 28.91 32.86 -2.56
N HIS A 9 29.36 33.51 -1.48
CA HIS A 9 28.77 34.74 -0.92
C HIS A 9 29.01 35.95 -1.84
N LEU A 10 28.75 35.82 -3.15
CA LEU A 10 28.86 36.92 -4.10
C LEU A 10 27.50 37.58 -4.24
N THR A 11 27.40 38.84 -3.85
CA THR A 11 26.20 39.64 -4.09
C THR A 11 26.17 40.14 -5.53
N LYS A 12 25.01 40.60 -6.01
CA LYS A 12 24.88 41.20 -7.35
C LYS A 12 25.86 42.37 -7.54
N GLU A 13 26.10 43.13 -6.47
CA GLU A 13 27.03 44.25 -6.47
C GLU A 13 28.49 43.80 -6.64
N ASP A 14 28.87 42.65 -6.07
CA ASP A 14 30.22 42.10 -6.22
C ASP A 14 30.48 41.66 -7.67
N ILE A 15 29.48 41.04 -8.33
CA ILE A 15 29.57 40.63 -9.74
C ILE A 15 29.64 41.85 -10.65
N LYS A 16 28.81 42.88 -10.40
CA LYS A 16 28.80 44.13 -11.17
C LYS A 16 30.12 44.89 -11.06
N LYS A 17 30.73 44.88 -9.87
CA LYS A 17 32.06 45.47 -9.63
C LYS A 17 33.15 44.74 -10.41
N GLU A 18 33.13 43.41 -10.44
CA GLU A 18 34.11 42.64 -11.22
C GLU A 18 33.87 42.74 -12.73
N GLN A 19 32.62 42.80 -13.20
CA GLN A 19 32.31 43.13 -14.60
C GLN A 19 32.85 44.51 -15.02
N ALA A 20 32.74 45.51 -14.15
CA ALA A 20 33.26 46.84 -14.43
C ALA A 20 34.80 46.84 -14.53
N ARG A 21 35.48 45.99 -13.75
CA ARG A 21 36.94 45.81 -13.82
C ARG A 21 37.36 45.04 -15.06
N GLU A 22 36.68 43.94 -15.36
CA GLU A 22 36.94 43.08 -16.53
C GLU A 22 36.66 43.85 -17.83
N SER A 23 35.52 44.55 -17.92
CA SER A 23 35.19 45.36 -19.10
C SER A 23 36.23 46.47 -19.33
N LYS A 24 36.79 47.07 -18.28
CA LYS A 24 37.87 48.05 -18.42
C LYS A 24 39.15 47.45 -19.01
N ALA A 25 39.44 46.17 -18.75
CA ALA A 25 40.57 45.46 -19.34
C ALA A 25 40.33 45.07 -20.81
N HIS A 26 39.06 44.90 -21.21
CA HIS A 26 38.65 44.43 -22.54
C HIS A 26 37.91 45.51 -23.35
N GLY A 27 38.28 46.78 -23.21
CA GLY A 27 37.80 47.86 -24.07
C GLY A 27 36.31 48.20 -23.92
N GLY A 28 35.72 47.91 -22.77
CA GLY A 28 34.31 48.13 -22.44
C GLY A 28 33.40 46.92 -22.65
N ASN A 29 33.93 45.79 -23.12
CA ASN A 29 33.15 44.57 -23.33
C ASN A 29 33.54 43.47 -22.34
N VAL A 30 32.58 42.68 -21.85
CA VAL A 30 32.87 41.49 -21.03
C VAL A 30 32.86 40.27 -21.95
N PRO A 31 33.96 39.50 -22.06
CA PRO A 31 33.98 38.30 -22.90
C PRO A 31 32.92 37.29 -22.47
N ALA A 32 32.24 36.64 -23.41
CA ALA A 32 31.17 35.67 -23.11
C ALA A 32 31.69 34.45 -22.32
N ASP A 33 32.94 34.07 -22.53
CA ASP A 33 33.59 32.93 -21.87
C ASP A 33 34.22 33.29 -20.51
N SER A 34 34.03 34.52 -20.04
CA SER A 34 34.59 34.99 -18.77
C SER A 34 33.81 34.47 -17.56
N LEU A 35 34.52 34.29 -16.45
CA LEU A 35 33.92 33.87 -15.17
C LEU A 35 32.81 34.85 -14.73
N THR A 36 32.96 36.15 -14.98
CA THR A 36 31.99 37.20 -14.62
C THR A 36 30.71 37.13 -15.47
N ALA A 37 30.79 36.74 -16.75
CA ALA A 37 29.62 36.47 -17.58
C ALA A 37 28.85 35.22 -17.11
N GLY A 38 29.59 34.15 -16.75
CA GLY A 38 29.00 32.94 -16.17
C GLY A 38 28.28 33.20 -14.85
N LEU A 39 28.90 33.97 -13.94
CA LEU A 39 28.33 34.33 -12.65
C LEU A 39 27.07 35.20 -12.80
N GLN A 40 27.06 36.14 -13.75
CA GLN A 40 25.87 36.94 -14.07
C GLN A 40 24.72 36.06 -14.54
N SER A 41 24.98 35.11 -15.44
CA SER A 41 23.98 34.19 -15.96
C SER A 41 23.32 33.35 -14.86
N VAL A 42 24.11 32.89 -13.88
CA VAL A 42 23.61 32.12 -12.73
C VAL A 42 22.73 32.99 -11.84
N VAL A 43 23.14 34.23 -11.57
CA VAL A 43 22.36 35.18 -10.77
C VAL A 43 21.07 35.60 -11.49
N ASP A 44 21.13 35.92 -12.77
CA ASP A 44 19.95 36.24 -13.58
C ASP A 44 18.99 35.06 -13.66
N SER A 45 19.52 33.83 -13.73
CA SER A 45 18.70 32.62 -13.70
C SER A 45 18.09 32.33 -12.32
N ALA A 46 18.75 32.75 -11.25
CA ALA A 46 18.24 32.65 -9.88
C ALA A 46 17.21 33.75 -9.56
N ASP A 47 17.34 34.92 -10.18
CA ASP A 47 16.47 36.09 -10.02
C ASP A 47 15.22 36.08 -10.92
N LYS A 48 15.25 35.31 -12.01
CA LYS A 48 14.05 35.06 -12.81
C LYS A 48 12.94 34.57 -11.91
N ASN A 49 11.76 35.16 -12.05
CA ASN A 49 10.60 34.72 -11.29
C ASN A 49 10.31 33.27 -11.68
N LYS A 50 10.55 32.34 -10.74
CA LYS A 50 10.41 30.91 -11.00
C LYS A 50 9.01 30.57 -11.52
N SER A 51 7.99 31.35 -11.17
CA SER A 51 6.63 31.18 -11.69
C SER A 51 6.53 31.45 -13.19
N GLU A 52 7.24 32.45 -13.72
CA GLU A 52 7.24 32.83 -15.13
C GLU A 52 7.96 31.78 -15.97
N VAL A 53 9.12 31.30 -15.49
CA VAL A 53 9.89 30.21 -16.14
C VAL A 53 9.09 28.90 -16.17
N ILE A 54 8.34 28.60 -15.10
CA ILE A 54 7.47 27.42 -15.05
C ILE A 54 6.32 27.57 -16.06
N SER A 55 5.69 28.75 -16.15
CA SER A 55 4.60 29.03 -17.09
C SER A 55 5.05 28.86 -18.55
N GLU A 56 6.21 29.44 -18.90
CA GLU A 56 6.79 29.33 -20.25
C GLU A 56 7.09 27.87 -20.64
N ARG A 57 7.60 27.07 -19.69
CA ARG A 57 7.90 25.65 -19.94
C ARG A 57 6.65 24.79 -20.00
N GLN A 58 5.64 25.06 -19.18
CA GLN A 58 4.34 24.38 -19.23
C GLN A 58 3.64 24.62 -20.58
N ALA A 59 3.70 25.85 -21.09
CA ALA A 59 3.09 26.20 -22.39
C ALA A 59 3.77 25.50 -23.59
N ASN A 60 5.06 25.18 -23.47
CA ASN A 60 5.84 24.53 -24.52
C ASN A 60 5.95 22.99 -24.37
N LEU A 61 5.25 22.40 -23.40
CA LEU A 61 5.27 20.95 -23.24
C LEU A 61 4.40 20.30 -24.33
N PRO A 62 4.91 19.33 -25.12
CA PRO A 62 4.11 18.66 -26.13
C PRO A 62 2.90 18.00 -25.47
N LEU A 63 1.74 18.18 -26.10
CA LEU A 63 0.51 17.51 -25.69
C LEU A 63 0.74 15.99 -25.76
N PRO A 64 0.34 15.22 -24.74
CA PRO A 64 0.38 13.77 -24.82
C PRO A 64 -0.42 13.27 -26.03
N ASP A 65 0.15 12.34 -26.82
CA ASP A 65 -0.50 11.76 -28.01
C ASP A 65 -1.85 11.09 -27.70
N GLN A 66 -2.03 10.66 -26.45
CA GLN A 66 -3.30 10.18 -25.93
C GLN A 66 -3.78 11.15 -24.84
N PRO A 67 -4.86 11.92 -25.09
CA PRO A 67 -5.45 12.71 -24.02
C PRO A 67 -5.83 11.78 -22.87
N PRO A 68 -5.64 12.18 -21.60
CA PRO A 68 -6.10 11.39 -20.48
C PRO A 68 -7.61 11.17 -20.65
N VAL A 69 -7.97 9.93 -20.97
CA VAL A 69 -9.36 9.51 -21.10
C VAL A 69 -10.02 9.82 -19.75
N ALA A 70 -11.15 10.53 -19.78
CA ALA A 70 -11.91 10.79 -18.56
C ALA A 70 -12.09 9.46 -17.82
N SER A 71 -11.68 9.42 -16.55
CA SER A 71 -11.87 8.20 -15.75
C SER A 71 -13.36 7.87 -15.73
N ASP A 72 -13.71 6.70 -16.25
CA ASP A 72 -15.07 6.16 -16.22
C ASP A 72 -15.44 5.67 -14.82
N PHE A 73 -15.43 6.60 -13.86
CA PHE A 73 -15.83 6.36 -12.47
C PHE A 73 -17.34 6.07 -12.33
N ASN A 74 -18.10 5.99 -13.43
CA ASN A 74 -19.49 5.50 -13.42
C ASN A 74 -19.58 3.96 -13.35
N SER A 75 -18.47 3.29 -13.07
CA SER A 75 -18.35 1.85 -12.86
C SER A 75 -18.80 1.44 -11.45
N SER A 76 -20.10 1.58 -11.16
CA SER A 76 -20.74 0.74 -10.13
C SER A 76 -20.75 -0.74 -10.54
N ASP A 77 -20.47 -1.04 -11.81
CA ASP A 77 -20.26 -2.38 -12.32
C ASP A 77 -18.77 -2.74 -12.26
N GLN A 78 -18.45 -3.67 -11.36
CA GLN A 78 -17.10 -4.18 -11.14
C GLN A 78 -16.50 -4.89 -12.37
N SER A 79 -17.32 -5.21 -13.39
CA SER A 79 -16.88 -5.87 -14.62
C SER A 79 -16.33 -4.92 -15.69
N THR A 80 -16.57 -3.60 -15.59
CA THR A 80 -16.15 -2.61 -16.60
C THR A 80 -14.88 -1.84 -16.23
N VAL A 81 -14.43 -1.96 -14.99
CA VAL A 81 -13.12 -1.43 -14.56
C VAL A 81 -12.01 -2.35 -15.03
N ASN A 82 -11.00 -1.78 -15.71
CA ASN A 82 -9.74 -2.41 -16.09
C ASN A 82 -8.84 -2.84 -14.90
N VAL A 83 -9.43 -3.07 -13.71
CA VAL A 83 -8.81 -3.98 -12.75
C VAL A 83 -9.03 -5.35 -13.35
N GLY A 84 -7.95 -6.04 -13.72
CA GLY A 84 -8.07 -7.42 -14.19
C GLY A 84 -8.96 -8.14 -13.20
N SER A 85 -10.12 -8.62 -13.66
CA SER A 85 -10.94 -9.52 -12.89
C SER A 85 -9.98 -10.62 -12.48
N GLY A 86 -9.60 -10.65 -11.20
CA GLY A 86 -8.83 -11.74 -10.64
C GLY A 86 -9.75 -12.93 -10.80
N GLY A 87 -9.67 -13.56 -11.98
CA GLY A 87 -10.73 -14.40 -12.50
C GLY A 87 -11.07 -15.39 -11.43
N LEU A 88 -12.38 -15.53 -11.16
CA LEU A 88 -12.90 -16.59 -10.33
C LEU A 88 -12.31 -17.88 -10.88
N SER A 89 -11.19 -18.34 -10.30
CA SER A 89 -10.66 -19.65 -10.58
C SER A 89 -11.66 -20.58 -9.93
N GLY A 90 -12.69 -20.92 -10.71
CA GLY A 90 -13.71 -21.85 -10.34
C GLY A 90 -13.02 -23.16 -9.99
N GLY A 91 -12.94 -23.48 -8.69
CA GLY A 91 -12.58 -24.83 -8.28
C GLY A 91 -11.86 -25.03 -6.94
N ALA A 92 -11.37 -24.02 -6.22
CA ALA A 92 -10.44 -24.34 -5.10
C ALA A 92 -10.98 -24.23 -3.66
N PHE A 93 -12.24 -23.81 -3.45
CA PHE A 93 -12.85 -23.90 -2.11
C PHE A 93 -14.27 -24.45 -2.23
N SER A 94 -14.41 -25.78 -2.34
CA SER A 94 -15.71 -26.48 -2.25
C SER A 94 -16.48 -26.14 -0.97
N HIS A 95 -15.77 -25.66 0.06
CA HIS A 95 -16.29 -25.35 1.38
C HIS A 95 -15.84 -23.95 1.85
N GLY A 96 -15.75 -22.97 0.94
CA GLY A 96 -15.40 -21.58 1.28
C GLY A 96 -16.53 -20.61 0.93
N ASN A 97 -16.88 -19.73 1.88
CA ASN A 97 -17.85 -18.64 1.70
C ASN A 97 -17.16 -17.26 1.76
N ASP A 98 -17.96 -16.20 1.85
CA ASP A 98 -17.58 -14.80 1.93
C ASP A 98 -16.46 -14.54 2.95
N ALA A 99 -16.38 -15.32 4.02
CA ALA A 99 -15.30 -15.24 5.02
C ALA A 99 -13.89 -15.49 4.48
N LEU A 100 -13.74 -16.20 3.36
CA LEU A 100 -12.45 -16.52 2.75
C LEU A 100 -12.17 -15.72 1.47
N ARG A 101 -13.18 -15.05 0.91
CA ARG A 101 -13.11 -14.44 -0.43
C ARG A 101 -13.40 -12.95 -0.43
N GLU A 102 -14.35 -12.52 0.39
CA GLU A 102 -14.77 -11.14 0.46
C GLU A 102 -13.96 -10.37 1.50
N PRO A 103 -13.96 -9.03 1.44
CA PRO A 103 -13.33 -8.22 2.48
C PRO A 103 -13.87 -8.62 3.86
N ALA A 104 -12.97 -8.73 4.85
CA ALA A 104 -13.30 -9.15 6.21
C ALA A 104 -14.09 -8.05 6.95
N THR A 105 -15.37 -7.89 6.59
CA THR A 105 -16.28 -6.86 7.09
C THR A 105 -17.04 -7.28 8.35
N GLY A 106 -17.03 -8.57 8.69
CA GLY A 106 -17.65 -9.11 9.91
C GLY A 106 -16.64 -9.55 10.97
N GLY A 107 -17.14 -9.72 12.20
CA GLY A 107 -16.38 -10.26 13.34
C GLY A 107 -15.97 -11.72 13.13
N SER A 108 -15.08 -12.26 13.97
CA SER A 108 -14.65 -13.65 13.84
C SER A 108 -15.64 -14.58 14.54
N ALA A 109 -16.19 -15.55 13.80
CA ALA A 109 -17.04 -16.63 14.32
C ALA A 109 -16.39 -17.48 15.42
N VAL A 110 -15.07 -17.40 15.59
CA VAL A 110 -14.32 -18.09 16.66
C VAL A 110 -14.47 -17.37 18.00
N ARG A 111 -14.65 -16.05 17.99
CA ARG A 111 -14.67 -15.20 19.19
C ARG A 111 -16.06 -14.68 19.53
N GLU A 112 -16.89 -14.52 18.51
CA GLU A 112 -18.19 -13.90 18.60
C GLU A 112 -19.22 -14.81 17.94
N ASP A 113 -20.35 -14.98 18.61
CA ASP A 113 -21.54 -15.60 18.03
C ASP A 113 -22.39 -14.48 17.41
N GLY A 114 -22.60 -14.55 16.10
CA GLY A 114 -23.39 -13.57 15.36
C GLY A 114 -24.87 -13.57 15.76
N ASP A 115 -25.43 -14.73 16.11
CA ASP A 115 -26.84 -14.85 16.51
C ASP A 115 -27.07 -14.22 17.89
N VAL A 116 -26.11 -14.36 18.79
CA VAL A 116 -26.17 -13.76 20.13
C VAL A 116 -25.82 -12.27 20.11
N SER A 117 -24.82 -11.88 19.32
CA SER A 117 -24.33 -10.49 19.30
C SER A 117 -25.08 -9.57 18.34
N GLY A 118 -25.89 -10.13 17.43
CA GLY A 118 -26.56 -9.39 16.36
C GLY A 118 -25.60 -8.74 15.35
N ARG A 119 -24.31 -9.10 15.39
CA ARG A 119 -23.29 -8.59 14.46
C ARG A 119 -23.04 -9.62 13.37
N ASN A 120 -22.70 -9.14 12.17
CA ASN A 120 -22.19 -10.02 11.12
C ASN A 120 -20.89 -10.68 11.63
N THR A 121 -20.85 -12.00 11.66
CA THR A 121 -19.66 -12.79 11.96
C THR A 121 -19.32 -13.69 10.78
N LEU A 122 -18.04 -13.73 10.44
CA LEU A 122 -17.47 -14.47 9.31
C LEU A 122 -16.74 -15.71 9.83
N GLY A 123 -16.78 -16.78 9.04
CA GLY A 123 -16.03 -18.01 9.29
C GLY A 123 -16.84 -19.18 9.85
N GLN A 124 -18.18 -19.04 9.94
CA GLN A 124 -19.08 -20.19 10.14
C GLN A 124 -19.23 -20.99 8.84
N GLY A 125 -19.26 -22.32 8.95
CA GLY A 125 -19.57 -23.20 7.83
C GLY A 125 -18.54 -23.14 6.70
N VAL A 126 -17.25 -22.95 7.03
CA VAL A 126 -16.14 -22.98 6.05
C VAL A 126 -15.07 -23.99 6.44
N GLY A 127 -14.19 -24.30 5.49
CA GLY A 127 -13.06 -25.19 5.69
C GLY A 127 -13.52 -26.56 6.17
N ARG A 128 -12.91 -27.07 7.24
CA ARG A 128 -13.26 -28.37 7.83
C ARG A 128 -14.67 -28.45 8.41
N GLN A 129 -15.19 -27.35 8.95
CA GLN A 129 -16.57 -27.35 9.47
C GLN A 129 -17.57 -27.73 8.38
N ALA A 130 -17.42 -27.15 7.18
CA ALA A 130 -18.26 -27.49 6.04
C ALA A 130 -17.85 -28.78 5.31
N ALA A 131 -16.55 -29.10 5.24
CA ALA A 131 -16.08 -30.33 4.60
C ALA A 131 -16.52 -31.59 5.35
N ASP A 132 -16.45 -31.55 6.68
CA ASP A 132 -16.75 -32.69 7.56
C ASP A 132 -18.20 -32.65 8.09
N GLY A 133 -19.02 -31.66 7.68
CA GLY A 133 -20.42 -31.53 8.09
C GLY A 133 -20.63 -31.31 9.59
N LEU A 134 -19.71 -30.56 10.23
CA LEU A 134 -19.70 -30.35 11.67
C LEU A 134 -20.70 -29.27 12.09
N GLY A 135 -21.41 -29.49 13.19
CA GLY A 135 -22.32 -28.50 13.79
C GLY A 135 -21.61 -27.32 14.49
N GLY A 136 -20.28 -27.27 14.46
CA GLY A 136 -19.46 -26.26 15.11
C GLY A 136 -17.99 -26.39 14.73
N LEU A 137 -17.14 -25.56 15.33
CA LEU A 137 -15.70 -25.56 15.04
C LEU A 137 -15.06 -26.89 15.50
N PRO A 138 -14.13 -27.46 14.72
CA PRO A 138 -13.42 -28.68 15.12
C PRO A 138 -12.68 -28.50 16.46
N ALA A 139 -12.88 -29.41 17.41
CA ALA A 139 -12.23 -29.32 18.73
C ALA A 139 -10.69 -29.36 18.66
N ASP A 140 -10.14 -30.03 17.65
CA ASP A 140 -8.70 -30.12 17.37
C ASP A 140 -8.09 -28.84 16.78
N ALA A 141 -8.91 -27.92 16.27
CA ALA A 141 -8.46 -26.60 15.83
C ALA A 141 -8.27 -25.61 16.98
N MET A 142 -8.66 -25.99 18.21
CA MET A 142 -8.65 -25.14 19.39
C MET A 142 -7.51 -25.50 20.34
N ALA A 143 -7.22 -24.62 21.31
CA ALA A 143 -6.22 -24.89 22.33
C ALA A 143 -6.52 -26.18 23.11
N GLN A 144 -5.47 -26.92 23.48
CA GLN A 144 -5.56 -28.15 24.28
C GLN A 144 -6.41 -27.90 25.54
N GLY A 145 -7.28 -28.86 25.89
CA GLY A 145 -8.22 -28.74 27.00
C GLY A 145 -9.56 -28.06 26.66
N SER A 146 -9.77 -27.65 25.41
CA SER A 146 -11.06 -27.09 24.95
C SER A 146 -12.07 -28.16 24.49
N LYS A 147 -11.71 -29.45 24.61
CA LYS A 147 -12.62 -30.57 24.32
C LYS A 147 -13.87 -30.45 25.20
N ASN A 148 -15.05 -30.61 24.61
CA ASN A 148 -16.38 -30.49 25.25
C ASN A 148 -16.86 -29.06 25.57
N LYS A 149 -16.22 -28.01 25.06
CA LYS A 149 -16.79 -26.66 25.16
C LYS A 149 -17.99 -26.50 24.23
N ALA A 150 -18.96 -25.70 24.65
CA ALA A 150 -20.15 -25.36 23.84
C ALA A 150 -19.73 -24.73 22.51
N GLY A 151 -20.39 -25.11 21.41
CA GLY A 151 -20.11 -24.61 20.06
C GLY A 151 -18.95 -25.30 19.33
N LEU A 152 -18.27 -26.27 19.96
CA LEU A 152 -17.23 -27.08 19.31
C LEU A 152 -17.78 -28.47 18.96
N ALA A 153 -17.40 -28.97 17.79
CA ALA A 153 -17.66 -30.34 17.38
C ALA A 153 -16.52 -31.26 17.87
N ASP A 154 -16.87 -32.37 18.53
CA ASP A 154 -15.88 -33.38 18.90
C ASP A 154 -15.41 -34.12 17.64
N THR A 155 -14.14 -33.92 17.30
CA THR A 155 -13.47 -34.53 16.15
C THR A 155 -12.48 -35.61 16.58
N THR A 156 -12.39 -35.90 17.88
CA THR A 156 -11.55 -36.97 18.38
C THR A 156 -12.23 -38.33 18.16
N GLY A 157 -11.47 -39.32 17.69
CA GLY A 157 -11.98 -40.68 17.55
C GLY A 157 -12.42 -41.26 18.89
N LYS A 158 -13.22 -42.34 18.85
CA LYS A 158 -13.59 -43.09 20.05
C LYS A 158 -12.33 -43.44 20.84
N ASP A 159 -12.31 -43.04 22.10
CA ASP A 159 -11.29 -43.50 23.03
C ASP A 159 -11.58 -44.97 23.35
N TYR A 160 -10.72 -45.86 22.87
CA TYR A 160 -10.81 -47.29 23.14
C TYR A 160 -10.16 -47.67 24.47
N GLY A 161 -9.66 -46.69 25.24
CA GLY A 161 -8.90 -46.90 26.45
C GLY A 161 -7.56 -47.57 26.18
N TYR A 162 -6.78 -47.77 27.24
CA TYR A 162 -5.60 -48.61 27.16
C TYR A 162 -6.04 -50.08 27.20
N PRO A 163 -5.47 -50.96 26.35
CA PRO A 163 -5.64 -52.39 26.55
C PRO A 163 -5.16 -52.73 27.98
N HIS A 164 -5.89 -53.60 28.68
CA HIS A 164 -5.75 -53.94 30.12
C HIS A 164 -4.32 -54.15 30.66
N LYS A 165 -3.34 -54.37 29.78
CA LYS A 165 -1.92 -54.65 30.05
C LYS A 165 -0.98 -53.51 29.69
N SER A 166 -1.52 -52.34 29.34
CA SER A 166 -0.78 -51.14 28.93
C SER A 166 -1.38 -49.87 29.53
N ASP A 167 -2.16 -50.01 30.60
CA ASP A 167 -2.67 -48.86 31.35
C ASP A 167 -1.52 -48.23 32.16
N PRO A 168 -1.09 -46.99 31.86
CA PRO A 168 -0.05 -46.31 32.61
C PRO A 168 -0.43 -45.99 34.06
N ALA A 169 -1.70 -46.11 34.45
CA ALA A 169 -2.14 -46.00 35.84
C ALA A 169 -1.97 -47.33 36.63
N SER A 170 -1.72 -48.44 35.95
CA SER A 170 -1.56 -49.77 36.57
C SER A 170 -0.13 -50.08 37.03
N THR A 171 0.83 -49.19 36.77
CA THR A 171 2.20 -49.30 37.29
C THR A 171 2.29 -48.65 38.66
N ASN A 172 1.90 -49.40 39.69
CA ASN A 172 2.32 -49.21 41.07
C ASN A 172 3.16 -50.42 41.51
#